data_AF-A0A6S7KM37-F1
#
_entry.id   AF-A0A6S7KM37-F1
#
_cell.length_a   1.000
_cell.length_b   1.000
_cell.length_c   1.000
_cell.angle_alpha   90.00
_cell.angle_beta   90.00
_cell.angle_gamma   90.00
#
_symmetry.space_group_name_H-M   'P 1'
#
loop_
_entity.id
_entity.type
_entity.pdbx_description
1 polymer ?
#
loop_
_entity_poly.entity_id
_entity_poly.type
_entity_poly.pdbx_seq_one_letter_code
_entity_poly.pdbx_strand_id
1 'polypeptide(L)'
;MRDYHDLYLETDVLLLADVFENFRRTCLESYKLDPAHYVSAPSLSWDAFLKKSGEEIELVSDMDMFQFFEKGMRGGISYIAHRHSTANNKYMETYDESSENKYLMYLDANNLYGWAMSQPLPNGEFEWVENVDDINIDDYLEDSNRGMVLE
;
A
#
# COMPACT_ATOMS: atom_id res chain seq x y z
N MET A 1 -43.70 11.10 2.20
CA MET A 1 -42.60 10.29 1.61
C MET A 1 -41.74 11.13 0.68
N ARG A 2 -42.32 11.94 -0.22
CA ARG A 2 -41.57 12.85 -1.09
C ARG A 2 -40.64 13.81 -0.33
N ASP A 3 -41.14 14.49 0.69
CA ASP A 3 -40.33 15.47 1.44
C ASP A 3 -39.11 14.85 2.14
N TYR A 4 -39.24 13.60 2.64
CA TYR A 4 -38.11 12.86 3.23
C TYR A 4 -37.09 12.42 2.19
N HIS A 5 -37.56 12.02 1.01
CA HIS A 5 -36.68 11.67 -0.11
C HIS A 5 -35.91 12.89 -0.61
N ASP A 6 -36.60 14.02 -0.76
CA ASP A 6 -35.99 15.26 -1.25
C ASP A 6 -34.95 15.78 -0.23
N LEU A 7 -35.26 15.72 1.06
CA LEU A 7 -34.30 16.05 2.13
C LEU A 7 -33.09 15.10 2.15
N TYR A 8 -33.29 13.80 1.95
CA TYR A 8 -32.21 12.82 1.87
C TYR A 8 -31.27 13.13 0.68
N LEU A 9 -31.84 13.36 -0.50
CA LEU A 9 -31.06 13.70 -1.70
C LEU A 9 -30.30 15.01 -1.54
N GLU A 10 -30.94 16.04 -0.99
CA GLU A 10 -30.29 17.31 -0.70
C GLU A 10 -29.10 17.11 0.25
N THR A 11 -29.30 16.34 1.32
CA THR A 11 -28.24 16.05 2.29
C THR A 11 -27.07 15.30 1.65
N ASP A 12 -27.34 14.27 0.84
CA ASP A 12 -26.30 13.46 0.18
C ASP A 12 -25.46 14.31 -0.79
N VAL A 13 -26.11 15.16 -1.59
CA VAL A 13 -25.43 16.07 -2.51
C VAL A 13 -24.60 17.11 -1.77
N LEU A 14 -25.15 17.73 -0.72
CA LEU A 14 -24.44 18.76 0.05
C LEU A 14 -23.24 18.19 0.80
N LEU A 15 -23.37 17.00 1.40
CA LEU A 15 -22.25 16.33 2.08
C LEU A 15 -21.14 15.95 1.10
N LEU A 16 -21.49 15.41 -0.07
CA LEU A 16 -20.51 15.09 -1.10
C LEU A 16 -19.79 16.35 -1.60
N ALA A 17 -20.53 17.43 -1.83
CA ALA A 17 -19.96 18.71 -2.26
C ALA A 17 -18.98 19.26 -1.21
N ASP A 18 -19.37 19.31 0.06
CA ASP A 18 -18.52 19.81 1.15
C ASP A 18 -17.23 18.99 1.30
N VAL A 19 -17.34 17.66 1.32
CA VAL A 19 -16.18 16.76 1.39
C VAL A 19 -15.26 16.95 0.18
N PHE A 20 -15.82 17.05 -1.02
CA PHE A 20 -15.02 17.17 -2.25
C PHE A 20 -14.37 18.54 -2.39
N GLU A 21 -15.04 19.64 -2.02
CA GLU A 21 -14.44 20.98 -2.00
C GLU A 21 -13.29 21.06 -1.00
N ASN A 22 -13.46 20.47 0.18
CA ASN A 22 -12.38 20.38 1.15
C ASN A 22 -11.20 19.55 0.63
N PHE A 23 -11.48 18.39 0.03
CA PHE A 23 -10.45 17.55 -0.59
C PHE A 23 -9.68 18.29 -1.69
N ARG A 24 -10.37 19.02 -2.58
CA ARG A 24 -9.74 19.86 -3.61
C ARG A 24 -8.81 20.91 -3.01
N ARG A 25 -9.27 21.63 -1.97
CA ARG A 25 -8.44 22.62 -1.27
C ARG A 25 -7.19 21.98 -0.68
N THR A 26 -7.33 20.86 0.04
CA THR A 26 -6.20 20.15 0.64
C THR A 26 -5.18 19.67 -0.41
N CYS A 27 -5.64 19.14 -1.55
CA CYS A 27 -4.75 18.69 -2.64
C CYS A 27 -4.05 19.85 -3.33
N LEU A 28 -4.73 20.97 -3.57
CA LEU A 28 -4.13 22.19 -4.12
C LEU A 28 -3.10 22.79 -3.15
N GLU A 29 -3.37 22.77 -1.85
CA GLU A 29 -2.44 23.23 -0.83
C GLU A 29 -1.19 22.33 -0.74
N SER A 30 -1.38 21.01 -0.70
CA SER A 30 -0.32 20.03 -0.45
C SER A 30 0.49 19.66 -1.69
N TYR A 31 -0.17 19.43 -2.82
CA TYR A 31 0.44 18.88 -4.05
C TYR A 31 0.46 19.88 -5.21
N LYS A 32 -0.29 20.99 -5.09
CA LYS A 32 -0.52 21.94 -6.20
C LYS A 32 -1.14 21.24 -7.42
N LEU A 33 -1.98 20.24 -7.17
CA LEU A 33 -2.72 19.46 -8.17
C LEU A 33 -4.21 19.49 -7.78
N ASP A 34 -5.09 19.61 -8.77
CA ASP A 34 -6.54 19.63 -8.55
C ASP A 34 -7.12 18.22 -8.79
N PRO A 35 -7.74 17.56 -7.78
CA PRO A 35 -8.31 16.24 -7.94
C PRO A 35 -9.38 16.16 -9.04
N ALA A 36 -10.02 17.28 -9.39
CA ALA A 36 -11.03 17.32 -10.44
C ALA A 36 -10.46 17.04 -11.85
N HIS A 37 -9.14 17.03 -12.04
CA HIS A 37 -8.49 16.68 -13.30
C HIS A 37 -8.10 15.20 -13.41
N TYR A 38 -8.40 14.39 -12.39
CA TYR A 38 -8.04 12.97 -12.36
C TYR A 38 -9.28 12.10 -12.32
N VAL A 39 -9.19 10.92 -12.94
CA VAL A 39 -10.26 9.92 -12.94
C VAL A 39 -10.45 9.31 -11.54
N SER A 40 -9.39 9.24 -10.74
CA SER A 40 -9.40 8.61 -9.43
C SER A 40 -8.33 9.18 -8.48
N ALA A 41 -8.49 8.94 -7.18
CA ALA A 41 -7.50 9.34 -6.17
C ALA A 41 -6.13 8.68 -6.38
N PRO A 42 -6.00 7.38 -6.74
CA PRO A 42 -4.70 6.80 -7.09
C PRO A 42 -3.97 7.51 -8.23
N SER A 43 -4.70 7.93 -9.29
CA SER A 43 -4.11 8.69 -10.40
C SER A 43 -3.54 10.03 -9.93
N LEU A 44 -4.27 10.73 -9.05
CA LEU A 44 -3.77 11.96 -8.41
C LEU A 44 -2.54 11.66 -7.53
N SER A 45 -2.59 10.62 -6.69
CA SER A 45 -1.49 10.25 -5.81
C SER A 45 -0.22 9.88 -6.58
N TRP A 46 -0.37 9.18 -7.71
CA TRP A 46 0.74 8.84 -8.60
C TRP A 46 1.41 10.09 -9.18
N ASP A 47 0.62 11.02 -9.72
CA ASP A 47 1.15 12.27 -10.28
C ASP A 47 1.75 13.19 -9.19
N ALA A 48 1.14 13.22 -8.00
CA ALA A 48 1.70 13.91 -6.84
C ALA A 48 3.05 13.31 -6.41
N PHE A 49 3.20 11.98 -6.46
CA PHE A 49 4.45 11.29 -6.20
C PHE A 49 5.52 11.66 -7.24
N LEU A 50 5.22 11.54 -8.54
CA LEU A 50 6.17 11.88 -9.61
C LEU A 50 6.60 13.34 -9.53
N LYS A 51 5.65 14.26 -9.34
CA LYS A 51 5.93 15.69 -9.20
C LYS A 51 6.81 16.03 -7.99
N LYS A 52 6.63 15.31 -6.87
CA LYS A 52 7.38 15.57 -5.63
C LYS A 52 8.77 14.96 -5.66
N SER A 53 8.89 13.75 -6.21
CA SER A 53 10.16 13.02 -6.28
C SER A 53 11.05 13.56 -7.42
N GLY A 54 10.44 13.96 -8.55
CA GLY A 54 11.17 14.33 -9.76
C GLY A 54 11.75 13.13 -10.50
N GLU A 55 11.37 11.91 -10.10
CA GLU A 55 11.85 10.66 -10.68
C GLU A 55 11.16 10.37 -12.03
N GLU A 56 11.93 9.80 -12.95
CA GLU A 56 11.42 9.27 -14.21
C GLU A 56 11.40 7.74 -14.12
N ILE A 57 10.21 7.15 -14.12
CA ILE A 57 10.04 5.70 -14.09
C ILE A 57 10.02 5.17 -15.51
N GLU A 58 10.89 4.21 -15.81
CA GLU A 58 10.94 3.55 -17.11
C GLU A 58 9.64 2.78 -17.37
N LEU A 59 9.10 2.96 -18.57
CA LEU A 59 8.00 2.15 -19.05
C LEU A 59 8.51 0.80 -19.52
N VAL A 60 8.08 -0.28 -18.85
CA VAL A 60 8.32 -1.65 -19.32
C VAL A 60 7.61 -1.87 -20.65
N SER A 61 8.40 -1.86 -21.73
CA SER A 61 7.90 -1.97 -23.11
C SER A 61 7.97 -3.40 -23.67
N ASP A 62 8.81 -4.24 -23.08
CA ASP A 62 8.90 -5.67 -23.39
C ASP A 62 7.73 -6.42 -22.75
N MET A 63 6.97 -7.15 -23.58
CA MET A 63 5.79 -7.89 -23.15
C MET A 63 6.11 -9.05 -22.20
N ASP A 64 7.22 -9.74 -22.43
CA ASP A 64 7.62 -10.89 -21.60
C ASP A 64 8.08 -10.40 -20.23
N MET A 65 8.79 -9.26 -20.18
CA MET A 65 9.20 -8.62 -18.93
C MET A 65 7.98 -8.09 -18.16
N PHE A 66 7.03 -7.46 -18.84
CA PHE A 66 5.77 -7.04 -18.22
C PHE A 66 5.03 -8.24 -17.61
N GLN A 67 4.93 -9.35 -18.33
CA GLN A 67 4.29 -10.57 -17.82
C GLN A 67 5.05 -11.19 -16.65
N PHE A 68 6.37 -11.11 -16.63
CA PHE A 68 7.19 -11.55 -15.50
C PHE A 68 6.89 -10.73 -14.24
N PHE A 69 6.90 -9.40 -14.35
CA PHE A 69 6.48 -8.54 -13.22
C PHE A 69 5.06 -8.84 -12.75
N GLU A 70 4.10 -8.91 -13.66
CA GLU A 70 2.69 -9.20 -13.34
C GLU A 70 2.52 -10.54 -12.64
N LYS A 71 3.19 -11.60 -13.12
CA LYS A 71 3.14 -12.92 -12.50
C LYS A 71 3.84 -12.94 -11.15
N GLY A 72 4.87 -12.12 -10.94
CA GLY A 72 5.60 -12.03 -9.68
C GLY A 72 4.88 -11.23 -8.59
N MET A 73 3.92 -10.36 -8.95
CA MET A 73 3.19 -9.56 -7.97
C MET A 73 2.40 -10.42 -6.97
N ARG A 74 2.57 -10.13 -5.68
CA ARG A 74 1.84 -10.76 -4.58
C ARG A 74 1.18 -9.69 -3.71
N GLY A 75 0.01 -10.01 -3.18
CA GLY A 75 -0.68 -9.16 -2.20
C GLY A 75 -0.13 -9.32 -0.79
N GLY A 76 -0.82 -8.72 0.18
CA GLY A 76 -0.50 -8.90 1.60
C GLY A 76 -0.63 -10.37 2.03
N ILE A 77 0.31 -10.81 2.87
CA ILE A 77 0.29 -12.17 3.44
C ILE A 77 -0.82 -12.26 4.47
N SER A 78 -1.72 -13.23 4.31
CA SER A 78 -2.73 -13.59 5.31
C SER A 78 -2.53 -15.04 5.73
N TYR A 79 -2.19 -15.24 7.00
CA TYR A 79 -1.81 -16.54 7.53
C TYR A 79 -2.43 -16.79 8.90
N ILE A 80 -3.04 -17.97 9.07
CA ILE A 80 -3.59 -18.45 10.33
C ILE A 80 -2.77 -19.66 10.78
N ALA A 81 -1.77 -19.42 11.64
CA ALA A 81 -0.96 -20.49 12.23
C ALA A 81 -1.79 -21.38 13.17
N HIS A 82 -2.70 -20.75 13.92
CA HIS A 82 -3.51 -21.39 14.94
C HIS A 82 -4.93 -20.84 14.89
N ARG A 83 -5.91 -21.70 14.61
CA ARG A 83 -7.29 -21.30 14.29
C ARG A 83 -8.00 -20.51 15.39
N HIS A 84 -7.73 -20.83 16.66
CA HIS A 84 -8.41 -20.20 17.79
C HIS A 84 -7.53 -20.22 19.02
N SER A 85 -7.36 -19.09 19.69
CA SER A 85 -6.54 -18.99 20.89
C SER A 85 -7.26 -18.11 21.91
N THR A 86 -7.39 -18.59 23.14
CA THR A 86 -7.99 -17.82 24.24
C THR A 86 -6.89 -17.40 25.20
N ALA A 87 -6.93 -16.15 25.64
CA ALA A 87 -6.06 -15.68 26.71
C ALA A 87 -6.50 -16.29 28.05
N ASN A 88 -5.54 -16.62 28.91
CA ASN A 88 -5.77 -16.98 30.31
C ASN A 88 -4.74 -16.24 31.16
N ASN A 89 -5.07 -15.06 31.64
CA ASN A 89 -4.17 -14.30 32.50
C ASN A 89 -4.93 -13.57 33.60
N LYS A 90 -4.22 -13.24 34.68
CA LYS A 90 -4.77 -12.65 35.91
C LYS A 90 -5.59 -11.35 35.76
N TYR A 91 -5.56 -10.72 34.58
CA TYR A 91 -6.33 -9.50 34.31
C TYR A 91 -7.72 -9.80 33.72
N MET A 92 -8.04 -11.06 33.43
CA MET A 92 -9.31 -11.48 32.85
C MET A 92 -10.32 -11.94 33.91
N GLU A 93 -11.59 -11.63 33.70
CA GLU A 93 -12.68 -12.11 34.58
C GLU A 93 -12.83 -13.63 34.57
N THR A 94 -12.47 -14.27 33.46
CA THR A 94 -12.52 -15.72 33.26
C THR A 94 -11.19 -16.41 33.57
N TYR A 95 -10.30 -15.77 34.36
CA TYR A 95 -9.00 -16.33 34.70
C TYR A 95 -9.13 -17.61 35.52
N ASP A 96 -8.43 -18.64 35.10
CA ASP A 96 -8.34 -19.93 35.79
C ASP A 96 -6.89 -20.16 36.27
N GLU A 97 -6.69 -20.12 37.59
CA GLU A 97 -5.40 -20.36 38.25
C GLU A 97 -4.88 -21.79 38.06
N SER A 98 -5.75 -22.74 37.72
CA SER A 98 -5.35 -24.13 37.46
C SER A 98 -4.80 -24.35 36.04
N SER A 99 -5.02 -23.38 35.15
CA SER A 99 -4.59 -23.42 33.76
C SER A 99 -3.33 -22.57 33.52
N GLU A 100 -2.61 -22.83 32.42
CA GLU A 100 -1.40 -22.08 32.08
C GLU A 100 -1.68 -20.60 31.81
N ASN A 101 -0.77 -19.72 32.25
CA ASN A 101 -0.83 -18.30 31.96
C ASN A 101 -0.53 -18.04 30.47
N LYS A 102 -1.50 -17.44 29.78
CA LYS A 102 -1.47 -17.17 28.34
C LYS A 102 -1.94 -15.75 28.03
N TYR A 103 -1.11 -15.04 27.28
CA TYR A 103 -1.38 -13.68 26.81
C TYR A 103 -1.56 -13.68 25.30
N LEU A 104 -2.41 -12.79 24.81
CA LEU A 104 -2.55 -12.51 23.38
C LEU A 104 -1.98 -11.12 23.11
N MET A 105 -1.20 -10.99 22.04
CA MET A 105 -0.60 -9.74 21.61
C MET A 105 -1.17 -9.37 20.25
N TYR A 106 -1.56 -8.10 20.10
CA TYR A 106 -1.95 -7.51 18.83
C TYR A 106 -0.88 -6.49 18.43
N LEU A 107 -0.25 -6.70 17.28
CA LEU A 107 0.74 -5.81 16.72
C LEU A 107 0.23 -5.32 15.36
N ASP A 108 0.37 -4.02 15.12
CA ASP A 108 -0.01 -3.38 13.87
C ASP A 108 1.14 -2.46 13.43
N ALA A 109 1.55 -2.60 12.18
CA ALA A 109 2.63 -1.82 11.61
C ALA A 109 2.07 -0.51 11.02
N ASN A 110 2.43 0.61 11.64
CA ASN A 110 2.02 1.94 11.15
C ASN A 110 2.59 2.21 9.75
N ASN A 111 1.72 2.39 8.76
CA ASN A 111 2.09 2.73 7.38
C ASN A 111 3.10 1.75 6.75
N LEU A 112 2.84 0.44 6.88
CA LEU A 112 3.73 -0.63 6.39
C LEU A 112 4.21 -0.42 4.95
N TYR A 113 3.29 -0.19 4.01
CA TYR A 113 3.65 0.06 2.61
C TYR A 113 4.40 1.37 2.42
N GLY A 114 4.07 2.43 3.17
CA GLY A 114 4.80 3.69 3.07
C GLY A 114 6.25 3.57 3.54
N TRP A 115 6.50 2.76 4.59
CA TRP A 115 7.86 2.43 5.01
C TRP A 115 8.62 1.64 3.93
N ALA A 116 7.97 0.63 3.33
CA ALA A 116 8.54 -0.15 2.24
C ALA A 116 8.85 0.70 1.00
N MET A 117 7.94 1.60 0.61
CA MET A 117 8.13 2.56 -0.48
C MET A 117 9.19 3.64 -0.18
N SER A 118 9.66 3.75 1.06
CA SER A 118 10.76 4.64 1.43
C SER A 118 12.13 3.96 1.32
N GLN A 119 12.18 2.67 1.02
CA GLN A 119 13.41 1.94 0.73
C GLN A 119 13.82 2.13 -0.73
N PRO A 120 15.06 1.79 -1.13
CA PRO A 120 15.46 1.73 -2.53
C PRO A 120 14.51 0.82 -3.34
N LEU A 121 13.98 1.33 -4.44
CA LEU A 121 13.07 0.64 -5.34
C LEU A 121 13.57 0.76 -6.78
N PRO A 122 13.33 -0.26 -7.64
CA PRO A 122 13.71 -0.17 -9.03
C PRO A 122 12.85 0.87 -9.76
N ASN A 123 13.50 1.76 -10.51
CA ASN A 123 12.86 2.81 -11.29
C ASN A 123 13.15 2.72 -12.81
N GLY A 124 14.17 1.96 -13.24
CA GLY A 124 14.48 1.76 -14.65
C GLY A 124 15.77 0.98 -14.90
N GLU A 125 16.28 1.08 -16.14
CA GLU A 125 17.37 0.31 -16.72
C GLU A 125 17.11 -1.20 -16.67
N PHE A 126 15.87 -1.60 -16.98
CA PHE A 126 15.49 -3.01 -16.91
C PHE A 126 16.13 -3.85 -18.01
N GLU A 127 16.88 -4.87 -17.63
CA GLU A 127 17.51 -5.82 -18.55
C GLU A 127 17.33 -7.26 -18.08
N TRP A 128 17.18 -8.18 -19.04
CA TRP A 128 17.20 -9.62 -18.75
C TRP A 128 18.62 -10.06 -18.45
N VAL A 129 18.78 -10.88 -17.41
CA VAL A 129 20.08 -11.51 -17.13
C VAL A 129 20.23 -12.78 -17.97
N GLU A 130 21.28 -12.83 -18.79
CA GLU A 130 21.51 -13.95 -19.72
C GLU A 130 21.95 -15.25 -19.02
N ASN A 131 22.81 -15.15 -17.99
CA ASN A 131 23.37 -16.31 -17.27
C ASN A 131 23.01 -16.22 -15.78
N VAL A 132 21.91 -16.86 -15.41
CA VAL A 132 21.42 -16.86 -14.01
C VAL A 132 22.32 -17.67 -13.09
N ASP A 133 22.98 -18.72 -13.61
CA ASP A 133 23.84 -19.63 -12.82
C ASP A 133 25.10 -18.96 -12.27
N ASP A 134 25.53 -17.83 -12.86
CA ASP A 134 26.72 -17.08 -12.44
C ASP A 134 26.40 -15.98 -11.41
N ILE A 135 25.12 -15.84 -11.03
CA ILE A 135 24.68 -14.79 -10.11
C ILE A 135 24.84 -15.25 -8.67
N ASN A 136 25.61 -14.50 -7.89
CA ASN A 136 25.60 -14.59 -6.43
C ASN A 136 24.77 -13.46 -5.84
N ILE A 137 23.61 -13.78 -5.25
CA ILE A 137 22.70 -12.80 -4.64
C ILE A 137 23.39 -12.03 -3.51
N ASP A 138 24.31 -12.68 -2.79
CA ASP A 138 25.04 -12.07 -1.66
C ASP A 138 25.95 -10.91 -2.08
N ASP A 139 26.24 -10.76 -3.38
CA ASP A 139 27.06 -9.66 -3.90
C ASP A 139 26.29 -8.33 -4.01
N TYR A 140 24.96 -8.36 -3.86
CA TYR A 140 24.08 -7.20 -3.97
C TYR A 140 23.65 -6.71 -2.58
N LEU A 141 24.13 -5.52 -2.21
CA LEU A 141 23.70 -4.83 -0.99
C LEU A 141 22.30 -4.21 -1.16
N GLU A 142 21.57 -4.06 -0.05
CA GLU A 142 20.22 -3.47 -0.03
C GLU A 142 20.18 -2.03 -0.58
N ASP A 143 21.28 -1.29 -0.50
CA ASP A 143 21.45 0.09 -0.97
C ASP A 143 22.29 0.20 -2.26
N SER A 144 22.49 -0.91 -2.97
CA SER A 144 23.19 -0.93 -4.25
C SER A 144 22.43 -0.12 -5.32
N ASN A 145 23.19 0.56 -6.19
CA ASN A 145 22.64 1.25 -7.36
C ASN A 145 22.07 0.28 -8.43
N ARG A 146 22.38 -1.01 -8.31
CA ARG A 146 21.82 -2.06 -9.16
C ARG A 146 21.16 -3.10 -8.26
N GLY A 147 19.93 -3.45 -8.60
CA GLY A 147 19.16 -4.49 -7.92
C GLY A 147 18.83 -5.65 -8.86
N MET A 148 18.13 -6.64 -8.31
CA MET A 148 17.62 -7.77 -9.06
C MET A 148 16.15 -7.99 -8.71
N VAL A 149 15.36 -8.37 -9.71
CA VAL A 149 13.98 -8.80 -9.53
C VAL A 149 13.93 -10.31 -9.71
N LEU A 150 13.46 -11.00 -8.68
CA LEU A 150 13.38 -12.45 -8.64
C LEU A 150 11.90 -12.86 -8.55
N GLU A 151 11.49 -13.85 -9.35
CA GLU A 151 10.16 -14.47 -9.31
C GLU A 151 10.27 -15.98 -9.05
#